data_AF-A0A2U1QSN1-F1
#
_entry.id   AF-A0A2U1QSN1-F1
#
_cell.length_a   1.000
_cell.length_b   1.000
_cell.length_c   1.000
_cell.angle_alpha   90.00
_cell.angle_beta   90.00
_cell.angle_gamma   90.00
#
_symmetry.space_group_name_H-M   'P 1'
#
loop_
_entity.id
_entity.type
_entity.pdbx_description
1 polymer ?
#
loop_
_entity_poly.entity_id
_entity_poly.type
_entity_poly.pdbx_seq_one_letter_code
_entity_poly.pdbx_strand_id
1 'polypeptide(L)'
;MPKFLFQKLFLFFVFTSAAAQEVQTEVAPPYNIKTVTFVQNGSNVVPIFELGSVFELQFDDLFGNEANYYFEVTHCDYNWKPTDIPKTDYIRGFDNQRITDYSNSFNTLQVYSHYRLAFPNQFTNQLRISGNYMLKILNEDREVIFSRKFILYEEHSTVAAQVKRSRTVSNIDYKQNLDFSIVSNDIVFQTPLQNVKVLLLQNGDFSTSIKNIVPQYTLGNQLVYKYDKETQFWAGNEFLYFENKDIRAANNNVGKVGSNNDIYNSYLYTNQARGNQIYTLYQDVNGNFVVKNINGSNNEIEADYAWVYFTLSAPAFRSSSKDIYITGMFNNYSLTPEYKMEYNTDKGVFEKAVMIKQGFTNFEYKIADKKGVVDYENAVDGNFYQTENEYIILVYYKQSSDRYERVIGKGNANSINIVN
;
A
#
# COMPACT_ATOMS: atom_id res chain seq x y z
N MET A 1 36.14 61.99 -24.69
CA MET A 1 34.93 61.59 -25.45
C MET A 1 35.19 60.24 -26.10
N PRO A 2 34.26 59.27 -25.96
CA PRO A 2 34.49 57.85 -26.16
C PRO A 2 34.04 57.38 -27.56
N LYS A 3 34.46 56.17 -27.98
CA LYS A 3 33.52 55.19 -28.56
C LYS A 3 34.14 53.79 -28.59
N PHE A 4 33.50 52.93 -27.80
CA PHE A 4 33.65 51.49 -27.64
C PHE A 4 33.58 50.73 -28.97
N LEU A 5 34.45 49.74 -29.16
CA LEU A 5 34.22 48.64 -30.11
C LEU A 5 33.92 47.38 -29.30
N PHE A 6 32.65 46.96 -29.36
CA PHE A 6 32.10 45.80 -28.65
C PHE A 6 32.60 44.51 -29.28
N GLN A 7 33.36 43.72 -28.51
CA GLN A 7 33.73 42.34 -28.84
C GLN A 7 32.56 41.44 -28.43
N LYS A 8 31.81 40.92 -29.41
CA LYS A 8 30.73 39.96 -29.18
C LYS A 8 31.32 38.59 -28.82
N LEU A 9 31.38 38.30 -27.53
CA LEU A 9 31.59 36.94 -27.01
C LEU A 9 30.25 36.20 -27.08
N PHE A 10 30.08 35.31 -28.05
CA PHE A 10 28.91 34.45 -28.18
C PHE A 10 29.07 33.30 -27.17
N LEU A 11 28.48 33.45 -25.98
CA LEU A 11 28.40 32.38 -24.98
C LEU A 11 27.43 31.32 -25.49
N PHE A 12 27.95 30.20 -25.97
CA PHE A 12 27.17 29.00 -26.28
C PHE A 12 26.76 28.36 -24.94
N PHE A 13 25.63 28.79 -24.38
CA PHE A 13 24.98 28.11 -23.26
C PHE A 13 24.41 26.80 -23.79
N VAL A 14 25.20 25.73 -23.71
CA VAL A 14 24.68 24.36 -23.83
C VAL A 14 23.80 24.14 -22.60
N PHE A 15 22.50 24.37 -22.75
CA PHE A 15 21.51 23.84 -21.83
C PHE A 15 21.53 22.32 -21.96
N THR A 16 22.40 21.66 -21.19
CA THR A 16 22.18 20.26 -20.85
C THR A 16 20.90 20.24 -20.01
N SER A 17 19.77 19.97 -20.66
CA SER A 17 18.56 19.55 -19.97
C SER A 17 18.90 18.23 -19.27
N ALA A 18 19.33 18.31 -18.01
CA ALA A 18 19.31 17.17 -17.13
C ALA A 18 17.84 16.74 -17.05
N ALA A 19 17.47 15.70 -17.80
CA ALA A 19 16.22 15.01 -17.59
C ALA A 19 16.31 14.44 -16.17
N ALA A 20 15.74 15.17 -15.20
CA ALA A 20 15.56 14.62 -13.88
C ALA A 20 14.71 13.37 -14.05
N GLN A 21 15.27 12.19 -13.73
CA GLN A 21 14.51 10.96 -13.73
C GLN A 21 13.29 11.16 -12.82
N GLU A 22 12.11 11.02 -13.41
CA GLU A 22 10.86 11.22 -12.72
C GLU A 22 10.66 10.11 -11.69
N VAL A 23 10.24 10.50 -10.48
CA VAL A 23 9.88 9.56 -9.43
C VAL A 23 8.71 8.72 -9.93
N GLN A 24 8.84 7.39 -9.90
CA GLN A 24 7.75 6.51 -10.26
C GLN A 24 6.66 6.60 -9.19
N THR A 25 5.48 7.05 -9.61
CA THR A 25 4.25 6.94 -8.84
C THR A 25 3.47 5.72 -9.30
N GLU A 26 2.66 5.15 -8.40
CA GLU A 26 1.75 4.09 -8.81
C GLU A 26 0.63 4.66 -9.67
N VAL A 27 0.27 3.92 -10.72
CA VAL A 27 -0.91 4.18 -11.54
C VAL A 27 -2.05 3.36 -10.95
N ALA A 28 -3.11 4.04 -10.53
CA ALA A 28 -4.31 3.38 -10.02
C ALA A 28 -5.00 2.58 -11.14
N PRO A 29 -5.56 1.40 -10.83
CA PRO A 29 -6.25 0.60 -11.84
C PRO A 29 -7.48 1.33 -12.40
N PRO A 30 -7.80 1.14 -13.69
CA PRO A 30 -9.07 1.57 -14.22
C PRO A 30 -10.21 0.77 -13.59
N TYR A 31 -11.44 1.24 -13.79
CA TYR A 31 -12.61 0.68 -13.12
C TYR A 31 -12.78 -0.84 -13.33
N ASN A 32 -12.51 -1.35 -14.53
CA ASN A 32 -12.66 -2.77 -14.85
C ASN A 32 -11.63 -3.67 -14.16
N ILE A 33 -10.50 -3.13 -13.70
CA ILE A 33 -9.50 -3.91 -12.97
C ILE A 33 -9.78 -3.82 -11.47
N LYS A 34 -10.05 -4.95 -10.84
CA LYS A 34 -10.40 -5.06 -9.42
C LYS A 34 -9.56 -6.10 -8.70
N THR A 35 -9.62 -6.06 -7.36
CA THR A 35 -8.98 -7.05 -6.47
C THR A 35 -7.49 -7.24 -6.76
N VAL A 36 -6.79 -6.14 -7.09
CA VAL A 36 -5.34 -6.20 -7.34
C VAL A 36 -4.63 -6.42 -6.00
N THR A 37 -4.00 -7.57 -5.84
CA THR A 37 -3.36 -7.98 -4.59
C THR A 37 -2.11 -8.81 -4.84
N PHE A 38 -1.19 -8.78 -3.89
CA PHE A 38 -0.12 -9.76 -3.86
C PHE A 38 -0.50 -10.92 -2.95
N VAL A 39 -0.25 -12.13 -3.43
CA VAL A 39 -0.53 -13.37 -2.73
C VAL A 39 0.78 -14.11 -2.47
N GLN A 40 0.94 -14.63 -1.26
CA GLN A 40 2.02 -15.53 -0.90
C GLN A 40 1.46 -16.64 -0.02
N ASN A 41 1.79 -17.90 -0.33
CA ASN A 41 1.27 -19.08 0.37
C ASN A 41 -0.27 -19.09 0.48
N GLY A 42 -0.97 -18.64 -0.58
CA GLY A 42 -2.43 -18.62 -0.65
C GLY A 42 -3.11 -17.52 0.18
N SER A 43 -2.36 -16.57 0.76
CA SER A 43 -2.90 -15.44 1.53
C SER A 43 -2.47 -14.11 0.93
N ASN A 44 -3.36 -13.12 1.01
CA ASN A 44 -3.04 -11.73 0.68
C ASN A 44 -1.99 -11.19 1.65
N VAL A 45 -0.97 -10.52 1.13
CA VAL A 45 0.14 -9.99 1.92
C VAL A 45 0.55 -8.59 1.46
N VAL A 46 1.14 -7.83 2.39
CA VAL A 46 1.84 -6.58 2.08
C VAL A 46 3.01 -6.89 1.13
N PRO A 47 3.28 -6.06 0.09
CA PRO A 47 4.22 -6.41 -0.96
C PRO A 47 5.70 -6.21 -0.56
N ILE A 48 6.13 -6.96 0.45
CA ILE A 48 7.48 -6.96 1.03
C ILE A 48 7.91 -8.41 1.19
N PHE A 49 8.75 -8.86 0.26
CA PHE A 49 9.12 -10.27 0.10
C PHE A 49 10.60 -10.48 0.36
N GLU A 50 10.97 -11.65 0.87
CA GLU A 50 12.37 -12.04 0.95
C GLU A 50 12.89 -12.33 -0.46
N LEU A 51 14.15 -11.96 -0.73
CA LEU A 51 14.79 -12.21 -2.02
C LEU A 51 14.85 -13.72 -2.30
N GLY A 52 14.25 -14.13 -3.41
CA GLY A 52 14.16 -15.55 -3.81
C GLY A 52 12.90 -16.27 -3.34
N SER A 53 12.05 -15.61 -2.54
CA SER A 53 10.72 -16.14 -2.20
C SER A 53 9.78 -16.14 -3.41
N VAL A 54 8.76 -17.00 -3.36
CA VAL A 54 7.71 -17.09 -4.37
C VAL A 54 6.51 -16.25 -3.93
N PHE A 55 5.98 -15.46 -4.84
CA PHE A 55 4.77 -14.67 -4.64
C PHE A 55 4.07 -14.44 -5.98
N GLU A 56 2.83 -13.95 -5.93
CA GLU A 56 2.01 -13.71 -7.12
C GLU A 56 1.38 -12.34 -7.04
N LEU A 57 1.24 -11.66 -8.18
CA LEU A 57 0.24 -10.61 -8.33
C LEU A 57 -1.03 -11.24 -8.91
N GLN A 58 -2.16 -11.05 -8.24
CA GLN A 58 -3.47 -11.46 -8.73
C GLN A 58 -4.36 -10.23 -8.95
N PHE A 59 -5.18 -10.26 -9.99
CA PHE A 59 -6.20 -9.24 -10.26
C PHE A 59 -7.29 -9.77 -11.17
N ASP A 60 -8.46 -9.13 -11.14
CA ASP A 60 -9.61 -9.49 -11.98
C ASP A 60 -9.90 -8.39 -13.00
N ASP A 61 -10.22 -8.77 -14.23
CA ASP A 61 -10.81 -7.89 -15.24
C ASP A 61 -12.31 -8.17 -15.38
N LEU A 62 -13.14 -7.21 -14.99
CA LEU A 62 -14.60 -7.30 -14.97
C LEU A 62 -15.26 -7.36 -16.36
N PHE A 63 -14.51 -7.24 -17.46
CA PHE A 63 -15.07 -7.44 -18.80
C PHE A 63 -15.22 -8.91 -19.19
N GLY A 64 -14.41 -9.82 -18.61
CA GLY A 64 -14.47 -11.24 -18.95
C GLY A 64 -14.10 -11.55 -20.42
N ASN A 65 -13.30 -10.69 -21.05
CA ASN A 65 -12.98 -10.74 -22.47
C ASN A 65 -11.59 -11.34 -22.77
N GLU A 66 -10.91 -11.87 -21.77
CA GLU A 66 -9.58 -12.50 -21.91
C GLU A 66 -8.53 -11.56 -22.56
N ALA A 67 -8.60 -10.26 -22.25
CA ALA A 67 -7.66 -9.27 -22.75
C ALA A 67 -6.18 -9.65 -22.53
N ASN A 68 -5.34 -9.28 -23.50
CA ASN A 68 -3.90 -9.55 -23.39
C ASN A 68 -3.22 -8.49 -22.52
N TYR A 69 -2.91 -8.85 -21.28
CA TYR A 69 -2.07 -8.04 -20.40
C TYR A 69 -0.61 -8.46 -20.47
N TYR A 70 0.29 -7.48 -20.39
CA TYR A 70 1.74 -7.63 -20.35
C TYR A 70 2.27 -7.09 -19.03
N PHE A 71 3.44 -7.54 -18.59
CA PHE A 71 4.04 -7.02 -17.36
C PHE A 71 5.46 -6.49 -17.59
N GLU A 72 5.82 -5.42 -16.89
CA GLU A 72 7.18 -4.90 -16.83
C GLU A 72 7.63 -4.71 -15.38
N VAL A 73 8.90 -5.02 -15.11
CA VAL A 73 9.50 -4.87 -13.78
C VAL A 73 10.62 -3.86 -13.86
N THR A 74 10.56 -2.82 -13.04
CA THR A 74 11.58 -1.77 -12.95
C THR A 74 12.16 -1.72 -11.55
N HIS A 75 13.48 -1.89 -11.41
CA HIS A 75 14.17 -1.69 -10.15
C HIS A 75 14.30 -0.17 -9.86
N CYS A 76 14.05 0.22 -8.61
CA CYS A 76 13.99 1.59 -8.15
C CYS A 76 14.90 1.82 -6.95
N ASP A 77 15.31 3.08 -6.76
CA ASP A 77 16.01 3.55 -5.58
C ASP A 77 15.04 3.75 -4.39
N TYR A 78 15.57 4.15 -3.25
CA TYR A 78 14.84 4.45 -2.02
C TYR A 78 13.71 5.48 -2.19
N ASN A 79 13.86 6.40 -3.15
CA ASN A 79 12.88 7.43 -3.47
C ASN A 79 11.98 7.05 -4.65
N TRP A 80 11.97 5.79 -5.05
CA TRP A 80 11.20 5.28 -6.19
C TRP A 80 11.60 5.87 -7.55
N LYS A 81 12.85 6.33 -7.70
CA LYS A 81 13.40 6.66 -9.02
C LYS A 81 13.97 5.40 -9.65
N PRO A 82 13.73 5.12 -10.95
CA PRO A 82 14.32 3.97 -11.61
C PRO A 82 15.85 4.02 -11.50
N THR A 83 16.49 2.91 -11.12
CA THR A 83 17.95 2.87 -11.07
C THR A 83 18.54 2.79 -12.48
N ASP A 84 19.81 3.14 -12.61
CA ASP A 84 20.60 2.99 -13.83
C ASP A 84 21.14 1.55 -14.03
N ILE A 85 20.67 0.61 -13.21
CA ILE A 85 21.06 -0.80 -13.32
C ILE A 85 20.44 -1.38 -14.60
N PRO A 86 21.25 -2.01 -15.47
CA PRO A 86 20.72 -2.78 -16.60
C PRO A 86 19.72 -3.85 -16.14
N LYS A 87 18.58 -3.99 -16.83
CA LYS A 87 17.56 -5.01 -16.52
C LYS A 87 18.15 -6.42 -16.37
N THR A 88 19.15 -6.77 -17.18
CA THR A 88 19.85 -8.07 -17.14
C THR A 88 20.58 -8.37 -15.83
N ASP A 89 20.90 -7.34 -15.03
CA ASP A 89 21.60 -7.51 -13.76
C ASP A 89 20.61 -7.90 -12.65
N TYR A 90 19.36 -7.40 -12.70
CA TYR A 90 18.34 -7.67 -11.69
C TYR A 90 17.25 -8.65 -12.13
N ILE A 91 17.04 -8.88 -13.42
CA ILE A 91 16.15 -9.88 -13.98
C ILE A 91 16.97 -10.96 -14.69
N ARG A 92 16.81 -12.21 -14.27
CA ARG A 92 17.18 -13.36 -15.08
C ARG A 92 15.98 -13.76 -15.94
N GLY A 93 16.09 -13.53 -17.24
CA GLY A 93 15.02 -13.80 -18.20
C GLY A 93 14.49 -12.51 -18.83
N PHE A 94 13.18 -12.47 -19.10
CA PHE A 94 12.54 -11.38 -19.83
C PHE A 94 11.30 -10.86 -19.11
N ASP A 95 11.10 -9.55 -19.18
CA ASP A 95 9.80 -8.92 -18.93
C ASP A 95 9.13 -8.55 -20.27
N ASN A 96 8.08 -7.75 -20.21
CA ASN A 96 7.24 -7.37 -21.35
C ASN A 96 6.63 -8.58 -22.07
N GLN A 97 6.35 -9.63 -21.31
CA GLN A 97 5.70 -10.85 -21.79
C GLN A 97 4.23 -10.85 -21.40
N ARG A 98 3.40 -11.49 -22.23
CA ARG A 98 1.98 -11.65 -21.96
C ARG A 98 1.78 -12.51 -20.71
N ILE A 99 0.84 -12.12 -19.85
CA ILE A 99 0.36 -12.95 -18.74
C ILE A 99 -0.51 -14.06 -19.34
N THR A 100 -0.03 -15.30 -19.24
CA THR A 100 -0.69 -16.47 -19.83
C THR A 100 -1.54 -17.26 -18.85
N ASP A 101 -1.30 -17.11 -17.54
CA ASP A 101 -2.12 -17.75 -16.51
C ASP A 101 -3.30 -16.85 -16.16
N TYR A 102 -4.46 -17.23 -16.66
CA TYR A 102 -5.73 -16.62 -16.31
C TYR A 102 -6.85 -17.65 -16.34
N SER A 103 -7.96 -17.36 -15.67
CA SER A 103 -9.14 -18.24 -15.62
C SER A 103 -10.39 -17.37 -15.57
N ASN A 104 -11.41 -17.72 -16.35
CA ASN A 104 -12.67 -16.99 -16.31
C ASN A 104 -13.47 -17.34 -15.06
N SER A 105 -14.26 -16.37 -14.60
CA SER A 105 -15.21 -16.54 -13.53
C SER A 105 -16.17 -17.69 -13.84
N PHE A 106 -16.48 -18.50 -12.83
CA PHE A 106 -17.34 -19.67 -12.97
C PHE A 106 -18.57 -19.53 -12.07
N ASN A 107 -19.76 -19.61 -12.68
CA ASN A 107 -21.06 -19.56 -11.99
C ASN A 107 -21.29 -18.29 -11.13
N THR A 108 -20.82 -17.14 -11.62
CA THR A 108 -21.00 -15.82 -11.01
C THR A 108 -21.96 -14.96 -11.85
N LEU A 109 -22.62 -13.97 -11.24
CA LEU A 109 -23.42 -12.98 -11.98
C LEU A 109 -22.54 -11.92 -12.63
N GLN A 110 -21.53 -11.42 -11.90
CA GLN A 110 -20.49 -10.59 -12.50
C GLN A 110 -19.49 -11.50 -13.20
N VAL A 111 -19.44 -11.42 -14.53
CA VAL A 111 -18.41 -12.10 -15.32
C VAL A 111 -17.08 -11.37 -15.16
N TYR A 112 -15.99 -12.10 -14.98
CA TYR A 112 -14.63 -11.54 -14.97
C TYR A 112 -13.60 -12.57 -15.45
N SER A 113 -12.41 -12.09 -15.83
CA SER A 113 -11.24 -12.93 -16.06
C SER A 113 -10.23 -12.69 -14.93
N HIS A 114 -9.89 -13.74 -14.19
CA HIS A 114 -8.91 -13.72 -13.10
C HIS A 114 -7.51 -13.97 -13.64
N TYR A 115 -6.58 -13.02 -13.46
CA TYR A 115 -5.19 -13.13 -13.90
C TYR A 115 -4.27 -13.40 -12.73
N ARG A 116 -3.27 -14.27 -12.95
CA ARG A 116 -2.20 -14.56 -12.00
C ARG A 116 -0.84 -14.35 -12.65
N LEU A 117 0.03 -13.62 -11.96
CA LEU A 117 1.42 -13.42 -12.35
C LEU A 117 2.34 -13.81 -11.20
N ALA A 118 2.83 -15.05 -11.24
CA ALA A 118 3.81 -15.55 -10.29
C ALA A 118 5.20 -14.94 -10.53
N PHE A 119 5.97 -14.77 -9.45
CA PHE A 119 7.40 -14.51 -9.46
C PHE A 119 8.09 -15.54 -8.56
N PRO A 120 9.10 -16.26 -9.05
CA PRO A 120 9.52 -16.33 -10.46
C PRO A 120 8.48 -17.02 -11.37
N ASN A 121 8.57 -16.80 -12.69
CA ASN A 121 7.78 -17.49 -13.70
C ASN A 121 8.64 -17.95 -14.90
N GLN A 122 8.01 -18.49 -15.94
CA GLN A 122 8.70 -19.00 -17.14
C GLN A 122 9.51 -17.93 -17.89
N PHE A 123 9.13 -16.66 -17.79
CA PHE A 123 9.79 -15.53 -18.45
C PHE A 123 10.79 -14.84 -17.53
N THR A 124 10.35 -14.41 -16.33
CA THR A 124 11.20 -13.87 -15.28
C THR A 124 11.56 -14.99 -14.31
N ASN A 125 12.62 -15.72 -14.64
CA ASN A 125 13.02 -16.90 -13.87
C ASN A 125 13.61 -16.54 -12.50
N GLN A 126 14.12 -15.31 -12.34
CA GLN A 126 14.65 -14.85 -11.06
C GLN A 126 14.71 -13.32 -11.00
N LEU A 127 14.33 -12.76 -9.85
CA LEU A 127 14.73 -11.42 -9.43
C LEU A 127 15.99 -11.55 -8.58
N ARG A 128 17.10 -10.97 -9.04
CA ARG A 128 18.46 -11.32 -8.59
C ARG A 128 19.00 -10.45 -7.45
N ILE A 129 18.42 -9.27 -7.23
CA ILE A 129 18.91 -8.30 -6.23
C ILE A 129 17.76 -7.83 -5.34
N SER A 130 18.08 -7.50 -4.09
CA SER A 130 17.18 -6.76 -3.20
C SER A 130 16.97 -5.33 -3.67
N GLY A 131 15.94 -4.66 -3.15
CA GLY A 131 15.63 -3.28 -3.51
C GLY A 131 14.15 -3.03 -3.68
N ASN A 132 13.84 -1.84 -4.15
CA ASN A 132 12.48 -1.44 -4.51
C ASN A 132 12.19 -1.85 -5.96
N TYR A 133 10.98 -2.31 -6.23
CA TYR A 133 10.54 -2.68 -7.57
C TYR A 133 9.17 -2.10 -7.87
N MET A 134 9.00 -1.57 -9.08
CA MET A 134 7.72 -1.19 -9.64
C MET A 134 7.31 -2.22 -10.69
N LEU A 135 6.18 -2.90 -10.43
CA LEU A 135 5.51 -3.79 -11.38
C LEU A 135 4.47 -2.99 -12.15
N LYS A 136 4.56 -2.95 -13.47
CA LYS A 136 3.58 -2.31 -14.36
C LYS A 136 2.83 -3.39 -15.12
N ILE A 137 1.51 -3.27 -15.17
CA ILE A 137 0.66 -4.08 -16.04
C ILE A 137 0.23 -3.21 -17.22
N LEU A 138 0.42 -3.70 -18.44
CA LEU A 138 0.20 -2.97 -19.68
C LEU A 138 -0.84 -3.67 -20.55
N ASN A 139 -1.56 -2.91 -21.38
CA ASN A 139 -2.42 -3.46 -22.43
C ASN A 139 -1.64 -3.87 -23.68
N GLU A 140 -2.36 -4.31 -24.72
CA GLU A 140 -1.81 -4.66 -26.03
C GLU A 140 -0.97 -3.54 -26.66
N ASP A 141 -1.43 -2.31 -26.52
CA ASP A 141 -0.78 -1.10 -27.05
C ASP A 141 0.41 -0.62 -26.21
N ARG A 142 0.79 -1.37 -25.16
CA ARG A 142 1.87 -1.04 -24.22
C ARG A 142 1.62 0.22 -23.41
N GLU A 143 0.36 0.55 -23.19
CA GLU A 143 -0.05 1.58 -22.24
C GLU A 143 -0.18 0.98 -20.84
N VAL A 144 0.28 1.71 -19.82
CA VAL A 144 0.21 1.26 -18.43
C VAL A 144 -1.23 1.36 -17.93
N ILE A 145 -1.79 0.21 -17.58
CA ILE A 145 -3.14 0.07 -17.01
C ILE A 145 -3.12 0.33 -15.51
N PHE A 146 -2.16 -0.28 -14.82
CA PHE A 146 -1.88 0.02 -13.42
C PHE A 146 -0.45 -0.35 -13.07
N SER A 147 0.00 0.11 -11.91
CA SER A 147 1.26 -0.35 -11.34
C SER A 147 1.18 -0.57 -9.84
N ARG A 148 2.08 -1.41 -9.34
CA ARG A 148 2.22 -1.74 -7.92
C ARG A 148 3.68 -1.79 -7.51
N LYS A 149 3.95 -1.23 -6.34
CA LYS A 149 5.22 -1.31 -5.63
C LYS A 149 5.33 -2.65 -4.95
N PHE A 150 6.52 -3.23 -4.99
CA PHE A 150 6.93 -4.28 -4.08
C PHE A 150 8.39 -4.12 -3.72
N ILE A 151 8.80 -4.71 -2.61
CA ILE A 151 10.15 -4.61 -2.09
C ILE A 151 10.71 -6.01 -1.86
N LEU A 152 11.93 -6.24 -2.32
CA LEU A 152 12.68 -7.46 -2.03
C LEU A 152 13.75 -7.17 -0.98
N TYR A 153 13.73 -7.89 0.14
CA TYR A 153 14.71 -7.73 1.22
C TYR A 153 15.62 -8.97 1.38
N GLU A 154 16.79 -8.74 1.95
CA GLU A 154 17.76 -9.75 2.39
C GLU A 154 17.86 -9.73 3.92
N GLU A 155 18.39 -10.79 4.54
CA GLU A 155 18.53 -10.92 6.00
C GLU A 155 19.97 -10.71 6.51
N HIS A 156 20.59 -9.58 6.12
CA HIS A 156 21.94 -9.19 6.55
C HIS A 156 21.95 -8.34 7.84
N SER A 157 20.77 -7.98 8.35
CA SER A 157 20.62 -7.22 9.59
C SER A 157 19.39 -7.65 10.38
N THR A 158 19.59 -7.70 11.69
CA THR A 158 18.55 -7.95 12.67
C THR A 158 17.98 -6.60 13.11
N VAL A 159 16.67 -6.43 12.95
CA VAL A 159 15.96 -5.21 13.33
C VAL A 159 15.06 -5.50 14.53
N ALA A 160 15.53 -5.14 15.72
CA ALA A 160 14.77 -5.28 16.94
C ALA A 160 13.94 -4.02 17.17
N ALA A 161 12.61 -4.16 17.16
CA ALA A 161 11.66 -3.05 17.25
C ALA A 161 10.64 -3.28 18.35
N GLN A 162 10.11 -2.19 18.91
CA GLN A 162 9.03 -2.21 19.89
C GLN A 162 8.18 -0.94 19.75
N VAL A 163 6.88 -1.09 19.99
CA VAL A 163 5.96 0.04 20.06
C VAL A 163 5.91 0.55 21.50
N LYS A 164 5.94 1.87 21.66
CA LYS A 164 5.83 2.56 22.94
C LYS A 164 4.79 3.65 22.91
N ARG A 165 4.36 4.08 24.09
CA ARG A 165 3.57 5.30 24.22
C ARG A 165 4.42 6.53 23.89
N SER A 166 3.79 7.53 23.28
CA SER A 166 4.42 8.83 23.07
C SER A 166 4.79 9.47 24.43
N ARG A 167 5.99 10.03 24.54
CA ARG A 167 6.40 10.80 25.72
C ARG A 167 5.80 12.20 25.79
N THR A 168 5.33 12.72 24.66
CA THR A 168 4.72 14.05 24.60
C THR A 168 3.30 13.96 25.16
N VAL A 169 3.04 14.62 26.30
CA VAL A 169 1.78 14.56 27.05
C VAL A 169 0.56 14.91 26.18
N SER A 170 0.67 15.88 25.27
CA SER A 170 -0.46 16.24 24.39
C SER A 170 -0.86 15.13 23.41
N ASN A 171 0.05 14.21 23.10
CA ASN A 171 -0.13 13.20 22.05
C ASN A 171 -0.15 11.76 22.62
N ILE A 172 -0.01 11.59 23.94
CA ILE A 172 0.18 10.30 24.60
C ILE A 172 -1.00 9.33 24.42
N ASP A 173 -2.20 9.88 24.23
CA ASP A 173 -3.42 9.09 24.05
C ASP A 173 -3.76 8.82 22.57
N TYR A 174 -3.06 9.46 21.64
CA TYR A 174 -3.42 9.47 20.20
C TYR A 174 -2.31 8.92 19.29
N LYS A 175 -1.08 8.73 19.81
CA LYS A 175 0.08 8.34 19.00
C LYS A 175 0.78 7.11 19.55
N GLN A 176 1.38 6.38 18.62
CA GLN A 176 2.27 5.25 18.88
C GLN A 176 3.68 5.62 18.43
N ASN A 177 4.65 5.41 19.32
CA ASN A 177 6.07 5.69 19.08
C ASN A 177 6.80 4.40 18.75
N LEU A 178 7.60 4.40 17.69
CA LEU A 178 8.38 3.24 17.30
C LEU A 178 9.84 3.41 17.71
N ASP A 179 10.28 2.60 18.68
CA ASP A 179 11.68 2.47 19.10
C ASP A 179 12.28 1.23 18.43
N PHE A 180 13.46 1.36 17.82
CA PHE A 180 14.13 0.22 17.22
C PHE A 180 15.64 0.35 17.19
N SER A 181 16.30 -0.78 16.94
CA SER A 181 17.73 -0.82 16.65
C SER A 181 18.03 -1.81 15.55
N ILE A 182 19.09 -1.50 14.80
CA ILE A 182 19.56 -2.28 13.66
C ILE A 182 20.95 -2.78 14.03
N VAL A 183 21.11 -4.09 14.05
CA VAL A 183 22.41 -4.75 14.22
C VAL A 183 22.68 -5.53 12.95
N SER A 184 23.77 -5.24 12.24
CA SER A 184 24.14 -6.09 11.11
C SER A 184 24.82 -7.37 11.58
N ASN A 185 24.48 -8.47 10.92
CA ASN A 185 25.02 -9.80 11.20
C ASN A 185 26.37 -10.03 10.50
N ASP A 186 26.60 -9.37 9.36
CA ASP A 186 27.73 -9.64 8.46
C ASP A 186 28.26 -8.39 7.70
N ILE A 187 27.61 -7.23 7.83
CA ILE A 187 28.03 -5.96 7.21
C ILE A 187 28.58 -5.02 8.29
N VAL A 188 29.78 -4.49 8.08
CA VAL A 188 30.30 -3.37 8.88
C VAL A 188 29.80 -2.06 8.27
N PHE A 189 28.95 -1.33 9.00
CA PHE A 189 28.36 -0.11 8.47
C PHE A 189 29.39 1.00 8.29
N GLN A 190 29.71 1.31 7.03
CA GLN A 190 30.45 2.52 6.66
C GLN A 190 29.53 3.74 6.68
N THR A 191 29.94 4.83 7.32
CA THR A 191 29.22 6.11 7.39
C THR A 191 27.70 5.94 7.56
N PRO A 192 27.23 5.29 8.65
CA PRO A 192 25.84 4.84 8.78
C PRO A 192 24.81 5.98 8.70
N LEU A 193 25.18 7.18 9.13
CA LEU A 193 24.33 8.39 9.04
C LEU A 193 23.97 8.77 7.58
N GLN A 194 24.77 8.34 6.60
CA GLN A 194 24.54 8.63 5.18
C GLN A 194 24.09 7.37 4.42
N ASN A 195 24.68 6.22 4.74
CA ASN A 195 24.54 5.02 3.94
C ASN A 195 23.39 4.12 4.39
N VAL A 196 22.93 4.23 5.64
CA VAL A 196 21.76 3.50 6.14
C VAL A 196 20.55 4.41 6.10
N LYS A 197 19.52 3.97 5.38
CA LYS A 197 18.20 4.63 5.36
C LYS A 197 17.15 3.65 5.84
N VAL A 198 16.09 4.17 6.44
CA VAL A 198 15.00 3.34 6.97
C VAL A 198 13.67 3.77 6.37
N LEU A 199 12.80 2.80 6.13
CA LEU A 199 11.40 3.02 5.76
C LEU A 199 10.53 2.38 6.84
N LEU A 200 9.64 3.15 7.44
CA LEU A 200 8.70 2.69 8.46
C LEU A 200 7.30 2.71 7.86
N LEU A 201 6.55 1.63 8.00
CA LEU A 201 5.19 1.47 7.49
C LEU A 201 4.25 1.07 8.62
N GLN A 202 3.04 1.60 8.60
CA GLN A 202 1.93 1.18 9.46
C GLN A 202 0.96 0.34 8.61
N ASN A 203 0.67 -0.88 9.05
CA ASN A 203 -0.28 -1.82 8.42
C ASN A 203 -0.02 -2.06 6.92
N GLY A 204 1.23 -1.91 6.48
CA GLY A 204 1.61 -2.09 5.07
C GLY A 204 1.19 -0.96 4.11
N ASP A 205 0.67 0.16 4.62
CA ASP A 205 0.31 1.31 3.81
C ASP A 205 1.55 2.15 3.45
N PHE A 206 1.90 2.19 2.16
CA PHE A 206 3.03 3.00 1.67
C PHE A 206 2.76 4.51 1.70
N SER A 207 1.49 4.93 1.76
CA SER A 207 1.10 6.34 1.78
C SER A 207 1.35 7.00 3.14
N THR A 208 1.39 6.21 4.22
CA THR A 208 1.66 6.68 5.60
C THR A 208 3.14 6.61 5.94
N SER A 209 3.99 6.21 5.00
CA SER A 209 5.38 5.85 5.29
C SER A 209 6.20 7.00 5.90
N ILE A 210 6.94 6.68 6.96
CA ILE A 210 7.92 7.59 7.53
C ILE A 210 9.30 7.19 7.02
N LYS A 211 10.04 8.16 6.49
CA LYS A 211 11.31 7.96 5.80
C LYS A 211 12.33 9.04 6.15
N ASN A 212 13.58 8.89 5.70
CA ASN A 212 14.70 9.82 5.90
C ASN A 212 15.04 10.08 7.39
N ILE A 213 14.97 9.04 8.22
CA ILE A 213 15.36 9.11 9.63
C ILE A 213 16.80 8.60 9.78
N VAL A 214 17.63 9.37 10.45
CA VAL A 214 19.03 9.00 10.76
C VAL A 214 19.10 8.33 12.14
N PRO A 215 20.09 7.49 12.46
CA PRO A 215 20.23 6.94 13.81
C PRO A 215 20.62 8.04 14.83
N GLN A 216 20.12 7.95 16.06
CA GLN A 216 20.52 8.85 17.16
C GLN A 216 21.87 8.44 17.76
N TYR A 217 22.11 7.13 17.84
CA TYR A 217 23.33 6.58 18.41
C TYR A 217 23.88 5.46 17.53
N THR A 218 25.20 5.37 17.48
CA THR A 218 25.94 4.23 16.90
C THR A 218 26.77 3.61 18.02
N LEU A 219 26.43 2.39 18.41
CA LEU A 219 27.11 1.63 19.46
C LEU A 219 27.86 0.46 18.81
N GLY A 220 29.13 0.67 18.47
CA GLY A 220 29.86 -0.29 17.64
C GLY A 220 29.19 -0.43 16.26
N ASN A 221 28.68 -1.63 15.94
CA ASN A 221 27.95 -1.91 14.70
C ASN A 221 26.41 -1.89 14.86
N GLN A 222 25.91 -1.40 15.99
CA GLN A 222 24.48 -1.24 16.25
C GLN A 222 24.05 0.22 16.05
N LEU A 223 22.98 0.42 15.29
CA LEU A 223 22.32 1.71 15.10
C LEU A 223 21.05 1.77 15.94
N VAL A 224 20.85 2.86 16.67
CA VAL A 224 19.72 3.00 17.62
C VAL A 224 18.85 4.19 17.26
N TYR A 225 17.55 3.95 17.19
CA TYR A 225 16.49 4.90 16.86
C TYR A 225 15.47 4.91 18.00
N LYS A 226 15.56 5.89 18.88
CA LYS A 226 14.70 6.12 20.05
C LYS A 226 14.18 7.55 20.03
N TYR A 227 13.60 7.94 18.89
CA TYR A 227 13.04 9.26 18.70
C TYR A 227 11.72 9.38 19.46
N ASP A 228 11.40 10.60 19.86
CA ASP A 228 10.13 10.94 20.49
C ASP A 228 9.18 11.68 19.53
N LYS A 229 9.55 11.86 18.25
CA LYS A 229 8.75 12.60 17.26
C LYS A 229 8.88 12.03 15.85
N GLU A 230 10.10 11.76 15.40
CA GLU A 230 10.41 11.39 14.02
C GLU A 230 9.87 10.01 13.66
N THR A 231 9.80 9.09 14.62
CA THR A 231 9.31 7.71 14.46
C THR A 231 7.91 7.52 15.06
N GLN A 232 7.11 8.58 15.12
CA GLN A 232 5.74 8.55 15.65
C GLN A 232 4.68 8.43 14.57
N PHE A 233 3.76 7.49 14.77
CA PHE A 233 2.55 7.35 13.98
C PHE A 233 1.33 7.83 14.77
N TRP A 234 0.35 8.35 14.05
CA TRP A 234 -1.00 8.44 14.57
C TRP A 234 -1.55 7.02 14.73
N ALA A 235 -2.14 6.74 15.89
CA ALA A 235 -2.49 5.36 16.24
C ALA A 235 -3.70 4.83 15.47
N GLY A 236 -4.54 5.71 14.92
CA GLY A 236 -5.76 5.31 14.22
C GLY A 236 -6.76 4.64 15.15
N ASN A 237 -7.62 3.81 14.56
CA ASN A 237 -8.55 2.94 15.26
C ASN A 237 -8.61 1.61 14.50
N GLU A 238 -9.17 0.57 15.12
CA GLU A 238 -9.36 -0.72 14.46
C GLU A 238 -10.16 -0.54 13.16
N PHE A 239 -9.76 -1.22 12.09
CA PHE A 239 -10.48 -1.29 10.84
C PHE A 239 -11.89 -1.81 11.07
N LEU A 240 -12.84 -1.22 10.37
CA LEU A 240 -14.17 -1.80 10.23
C LEU A 240 -14.07 -3.02 9.30
N TYR A 241 -15.06 -3.89 9.33
CA TYR A 241 -15.17 -4.96 8.34
C TYR A 241 -16.61 -5.20 7.93
N PHE A 242 -16.76 -5.92 6.83
CA PHE A 242 -18.00 -6.63 6.53
C PHE A 242 -17.66 -8.02 6.02
N GLU A 243 -18.63 -8.92 6.10
CA GLU A 243 -18.49 -10.25 5.54
C GLU A 243 -19.71 -10.59 4.69
N ASN A 244 -19.47 -10.94 3.42
CA ASN A 244 -20.51 -11.36 2.48
C ASN A 244 -20.16 -12.69 1.78
N LYS A 245 -19.49 -13.60 2.51
CA LYS A 245 -19.14 -14.96 2.02
C LYS A 245 -20.35 -15.78 1.54
N ASP A 246 -21.53 -15.51 2.09
CA ASP A 246 -22.82 -15.84 1.49
C ASP A 246 -23.47 -14.54 1.03
N ILE A 247 -23.38 -14.28 -0.27
CA ILE A 247 -23.80 -13.01 -0.88
C ILE A 247 -25.30 -12.76 -0.80
N ARG A 248 -26.09 -13.79 -0.51
CA ARG A 248 -27.56 -13.72 -0.42
C ARG A 248 -28.04 -13.48 1.01
N ALA A 249 -27.16 -13.62 1.99
CA ALA A 249 -27.49 -13.51 3.40
C ALA A 249 -26.97 -12.22 4.02
N ALA A 250 -27.77 -11.65 4.94
CA ALA A 250 -27.33 -10.56 5.80
C ALA A 250 -26.45 -11.14 6.93
N ASN A 251 -25.14 -11.07 6.72
CA ASN A 251 -24.12 -11.56 7.66
C ASN A 251 -23.49 -10.40 8.45
N ASN A 252 -22.28 -10.58 8.99
CA ASN A 252 -21.60 -9.60 9.81
C ASN A 252 -21.49 -8.24 9.11
N ASN A 253 -22.02 -7.22 9.78
CA ASN A 253 -22.05 -5.82 9.35
C ASN A 253 -22.80 -5.53 8.02
N VAL A 254 -23.50 -6.53 7.46
CA VAL A 254 -24.40 -6.38 6.31
C VAL A 254 -25.84 -6.33 6.84
N GLY A 255 -26.47 -5.16 6.76
CA GLY A 255 -27.83 -4.95 7.28
C GLY A 255 -28.94 -5.42 6.35
N LYS A 256 -28.70 -5.41 5.04
CA LYS A 256 -29.66 -5.87 4.04
C LYS A 256 -28.96 -6.36 2.78
N VAL A 257 -29.49 -7.41 2.18
CA VAL A 257 -29.13 -7.83 0.82
C VAL A 257 -30.27 -7.49 -0.14
N GLY A 258 -29.94 -6.94 -1.30
CA GLY A 258 -30.89 -6.64 -2.37
C GLY A 258 -30.52 -7.36 -3.66
N SER A 259 -31.52 -7.89 -4.36
CA SER A 259 -31.37 -8.58 -5.65
C SER A 259 -32.06 -7.84 -6.80
N ASN A 260 -32.29 -6.53 -6.65
CA ASN A 260 -33.14 -5.77 -7.58
C ASN A 260 -32.41 -5.31 -8.85
N ASN A 261 -31.14 -5.71 -9.03
CA ASN A 261 -30.26 -5.35 -10.15
C ASN A 261 -29.62 -6.61 -10.75
N ASP A 262 -28.89 -6.47 -11.87
CA ASP A 262 -28.22 -7.58 -12.57
C ASP A 262 -27.19 -8.35 -11.70
N ILE A 263 -26.67 -7.71 -10.65
CA ILE A 263 -25.80 -8.33 -9.63
C ILE A 263 -26.29 -8.03 -8.21
N TYR A 264 -25.76 -8.75 -7.22
CA TYR A 264 -26.14 -8.61 -5.82
C TYR A 264 -25.73 -7.26 -5.21
N ASN A 265 -26.49 -6.83 -4.20
CA ASN A 265 -26.25 -5.60 -3.46
C ASN A 265 -26.14 -5.93 -1.97
N SER A 266 -25.06 -5.52 -1.32
CA SER A 266 -24.85 -5.63 0.11
C SER A 266 -24.93 -4.24 0.74
N TYR A 267 -26.00 -3.95 1.48
CA TYR A 267 -26.14 -2.70 2.23
C TYR A 267 -25.57 -2.89 3.62
N LEU A 268 -24.49 -2.17 3.93
CA LEU A 268 -23.87 -2.22 5.25
C LEU A 268 -24.71 -1.44 6.26
N TYR A 269 -24.57 -1.77 7.54
CA TYR A 269 -25.09 -0.90 8.59
C TYR A 269 -24.38 0.47 8.55
N THR A 270 -25.11 1.53 8.87
CA THR A 270 -24.53 2.87 8.95
C THR A 270 -23.46 2.94 10.04
N ASN A 271 -22.21 3.14 9.64
CA ASN A 271 -21.13 3.38 10.58
C ASN A 271 -21.25 4.79 11.17
N GLN A 272 -20.81 4.96 12.41
CA GLN A 272 -20.73 6.26 13.07
C GLN A 272 -19.28 6.70 13.12
N ALA A 273 -19.01 8.00 13.03
CA ALA A 273 -17.69 8.53 13.35
C ALA A 273 -17.29 8.16 14.79
N ARG A 274 -16.08 7.61 14.94
CA ARG A 274 -15.60 7.04 16.22
C ARG A 274 -14.62 7.94 16.95
N GLY A 275 -14.12 9.01 16.33
CA GLY A 275 -13.09 9.87 16.93
C GLY A 275 -13.47 10.59 18.23
N ASN A 276 -14.77 10.80 18.47
CA ASN A 276 -15.28 11.39 19.72
C ASN A 276 -15.78 10.34 20.73
N GLN A 277 -15.53 9.05 20.48
CA GLN A 277 -15.96 7.95 21.35
C GLN A 277 -14.77 7.43 22.16
N ILE A 278 -15.05 6.60 23.16
CA ILE A 278 -14.01 5.89 23.91
C ILE A 278 -13.56 4.67 23.09
N TYR A 279 -12.25 4.38 23.13
CA TYR A 279 -11.71 3.18 22.51
C TYR A 279 -12.43 1.91 22.97
N THR A 280 -12.79 1.07 22.00
CA THR A 280 -13.33 -0.27 22.25
C THR A 280 -12.53 -1.25 21.39
N LEU A 281 -12.02 -2.31 22.01
CA LEU A 281 -11.30 -3.35 21.28
C LEU A 281 -12.23 -3.99 20.24
N TYR A 282 -11.82 -3.96 18.98
CA TYR A 282 -12.57 -4.48 17.85
C TYR A 282 -11.63 -5.20 16.87
N GLN A 283 -11.29 -6.45 17.18
CA GLN A 283 -10.26 -7.20 16.47
C GLN A 283 -10.49 -7.21 14.94
N ASP A 284 -9.41 -6.98 14.21
CA ASP A 284 -9.37 -6.94 12.75
C ASP A 284 -8.17 -7.74 12.20
N VAL A 285 -7.87 -7.58 10.90
CA VAL A 285 -6.64 -8.07 10.27
C VAL A 285 -5.90 -6.93 9.56
N ASN A 286 -5.81 -5.77 10.21
CA ASN A 286 -5.01 -4.60 9.80
C ASN A 286 -5.23 -4.15 8.34
N GLY A 287 -6.49 -4.16 7.89
CA GLY A 287 -6.87 -3.69 6.54
C GLY A 287 -6.87 -4.77 5.46
N ASN A 288 -6.46 -6.00 5.77
CA ASN A 288 -6.44 -7.11 4.83
C ASN A 288 -7.86 -7.61 4.49
N PHE A 289 -7.98 -8.41 3.44
CA PHE A 289 -9.23 -9.02 3.00
C PHE A 289 -8.99 -10.47 2.61
N VAL A 290 -10.05 -11.28 2.60
CA VAL A 290 -10.01 -12.70 2.25
C VAL A 290 -11.15 -12.99 1.31
N VAL A 291 -10.83 -13.25 0.03
CA VAL A 291 -11.81 -13.65 -0.98
C VAL A 291 -12.35 -15.03 -0.62
N LYS A 292 -13.66 -15.14 -0.40
CA LYS A 292 -14.28 -16.38 0.03
C LYS A 292 -15.76 -16.44 -0.33
N ASN A 293 -16.16 -17.55 -0.94
CA ASN A 293 -17.54 -17.96 -1.19
C ASN A 293 -17.78 -19.28 -0.44
N ILE A 294 -18.84 -19.37 0.38
CA ILE A 294 -19.14 -20.60 1.13
C ILE A 294 -19.55 -21.78 0.24
N ASN A 295 -20.05 -21.51 -0.97
CA ASN A 295 -20.52 -22.52 -1.91
C ASN A 295 -19.49 -22.82 -3.00
N GLY A 296 -18.31 -22.20 -2.94
CA GLY A 296 -17.23 -22.36 -3.91
C GLY A 296 -16.16 -23.36 -3.48
N SER A 297 -15.64 -24.11 -4.44
CA SER A 297 -14.42 -24.91 -4.33
C SER A 297 -13.18 -24.08 -4.66
N ASN A 298 -13.28 -23.13 -5.59
CA ASN A 298 -12.20 -22.20 -5.94
C ASN A 298 -12.66 -20.75 -5.81
N ASN A 299 -12.33 -20.13 -4.67
CA ASN A 299 -12.74 -18.77 -4.35
C ASN A 299 -12.17 -17.70 -5.30
N GLU A 300 -11.08 -17.97 -6.01
CA GLU A 300 -10.49 -17.01 -6.95
C GLU A 300 -11.40 -16.76 -8.17
N ILE A 301 -12.16 -17.76 -8.61
CA ILE A 301 -13.00 -17.67 -9.83
C ILE A 301 -14.49 -17.88 -9.56
N GLU A 302 -14.87 -18.39 -8.40
CA GLU A 302 -16.28 -18.66 -8.05
C GLU A 302 -16.85 -17.64 -7.05
N ALA A 303 -16.02 -16.76 -6.48
CA ALA A 303 -16.51 -15.63 -5.70
C ALA A 303 -17.09 -14.56 -6.65
N ASP A 304 -18.33 -14.17 -6.39
CA ASP A 304 -19.01 -13.14 -7.19
C ASP A 304 -18.62 -11.74 -6.73
N TYR A 305 -18.95 -10.73 -7.53
CA TYR A 305 -18.91 -9.33 -7.11
C TYR A 305 -20.29 -8.86 -6.67
N ALA A 306 -20.29 -8.00 -5.66
CA ALA A 306 -21.48 -7.27 -5.22
C ALA A 306 -21.21 -5.77 -5.21
N TRP A 307 -22.26 -4.99 -5.45
CA TRP A 307 -22.29 -3.60 -5.03
C TRP A 307 -22.42 -3.53 -3.51
N VAL A 308 -21.37 -3.08 -2.85
CA VAL A 308 -21.35 -2.85 -1.41
C VAL A 308 -21.64 -1.38 -1.14
N TYR A 309 -22.75 -1.11 -0.46
CA TYR A 309 -23.19 0.24 -0.13
C TYR A 309 -22.70 0.61 1.27
N PHE A 310 -21.68 1.45 1.31
CA PHE A 310 -21.12 2.03 2.52
C PHE A 310 -21.95 3.24 2.94
N THR A 311 -22.18 3.37 4.25
CA THR A 311 -22.87 4.53 4.83
C THR A 311 -22.14 4.96 6.09
N LEU A 312 -21.82 6.25 6.19
CA LEU A 312 -21.13 6.86 7.31
C LEU A 312 -21.90 8.08 7.82
N SER A 313 -22.29 8.03 9.09
CA SER A 313 -22.82 9.16 9.83
C SER A 313 -21.67 9.88 10.54
N ALA A 314 -21.29 11.03 9.97
CA ALA A 314 -20.19 11.86 10.47
C ALA A 314 -20.60 13.36 10.46
N PRO A 315 -21.59 13.77 11.27
CA PRO A 315 -22.17 15.12 11.21
C PRO A 315 -21.14 16.24 11.46
N ALA A 316 -20.14 15.99 12.31
CA ALA A 316 -19.06 16.93 12.58
C ALA A 316 -18.19 17.24 11.33
N PHE A 317 -18.16 16.33 10.36
CA PHE A 317 -17.37 16.48 9.13
C PHE A 317 -18.14 17.13 7.98
N ARG A 318 -19.45 17.41 8.15
CA ARG A 318 -20.29 18.02 7.10
C ARG A 318 -19.74 19.35 6.57
N SER A 319 -19.15 20.16 7.45
CA SER A 319 -18.62 21.49 7.10
C SER A 319 -17.14 21.46 6.68
N SER A 320 -16.54 20.27 6.59
CA SER A 320 -15.14 20.12 6.18
C SER A 320 -14.97 20.43 4.69
N SER A 321 -13.85 21.04 4.33
CA SER A 321 -13.43 21.21 2.93
C SER A 321 -12.70 19.98 2.37
N LYS A 322 -12.48 18.96 3.20
CA LYS A 322 -11.81 17.70 2.88
C LYS A 322 -12.81 16.63 2.47
N ASP A 323 -12.31 15.66 1.73
CA ASP A 323 -13.08 14.54 1.22
C ASP A 323 -12.85 13.30 2.08
N ILE A 324 -13.86 12.43 2.18
CA ILE A 324 -13.78 11.15 2.89
C ILE A 324 -13.69 10.04 1.84
N TYR A 325 -12.76 9.10 2.04
CA TYR A 325 -12.51 7.97 1.15
C TYR A 325 -12.64 6.65 1.90
N ILE A 326 -13.17 5.63 1.23
CA ILE A 326 -13.14 4.24 1.72
C ILE A 326 -11.80 3.63 1.34
N THR A 327 -11.04 3.15 2.32
CA THR A 327 -9.70 2.60 2.08
C THR A 327 -9.49 1.28 2.79
N GLY A 328 -8.67 0.43 2.19
CA GLY A 328 -8.19 -0.82 2.78
C GLY A 328 -7.17 -1.47 1.83
N MET A 329 -6.70 -2.67 2.16
CA MET A 329 -5.75 -3.37 1.30
C MET A 329 -6.37 -3.74 -0.07
N PHE A 330 -7.68 -4.03 -0.11
CA PHE A 330 -8.40 -4.41 -1.34
C PHE A 330 -8.36 -3.36 -2.45
N ASN A 331 -8.13 -2.08 -2.11
CA ASN A 331 -7.95 -0.99 -3.05
C ASN A 331 -6.59 -0.28 -2.92
N ASN A 332 -5.61 -0.94 -2.29
CA ASN A 332 -4.27 -0.40 -2.07
C ASN A 332 -4.28 0.98 -1.38
N TYR A 333 -5.20 1.17 -0.42
CA TYR A 333 -5.42 2.43 0.31
C TYR A 333 -5.64 3.66 -0.60
N SER A 334 -6.16 3.44 -1.81
CA SER A 334 -6.29 4.46 -2.85
C SER A 334 -7.30 5.56 -2.51
N LEU A 335 -6.97 6.80 -2.89
CA LEU A 335 -7.82 7.99 -2.75
C LEU A 335 -8.43 8.43 -4.10
N THR A 336 -8.78 7.48 -4.96
CA THR A 336 -9.42 7.75 -6.26
C THR A 336 -10.89 8.17 -6.11
N PRO A 337 -11.47 8.89 -7.08
CA PRO A 337 -12.88 9.30 -7.06
C PRO A 337 -13.87 8.13 -6.92
N GLU A 338 -13.50 6.92 -7.34
CA GLU A 338 -14.31 5.71 -7.15
C GLU A 338 -14.60 5.42 -5.66
N TYR A 339 -13.66 5.73 -4.77
CA TYR A 339 -13.79 5.45 -3.33
C TYR A 339 -14.17 6.68 -2.50
N LYS A 340 -14.36 7.84 -3.15
CA LYS A 340 -14.80 9.07 -2.50
C LYS A 340 -16.26 8.95 -2.08
N MET A 341 -16.52 9.17 -0.80
CA MET A 341 -17.85 9.22 -0.22
C MET A 341 -18.58 10.50 -0.61
N GLU A 342 -19.89 10.38 -0.84
CA GLU A 342 -20.74 11.50 -1.25
C GLU A 342 -21.74 11.83 -0.13
N TYR A 343 -21.93 13.11 0.16
CA TYR A 343 -22.85 13.53 1.21
C TYR A 343 -24.29 13.59 0.71
N ASN A 344 -25.15 12.72 1.24
CA ASN A 344 -26.59 12.74 0.98
C ASN A 344 -27.28 13.74 1.93
N THR A 345 -27.80 14.84 1.38
CA THR A 345 -28.44 15.90 2.15
C THR A 345 -29.78 15.51 2.77
N ASP A 346 -30.50 14.58 2.14
CA ASP A 346 -31.84 14.17 2.57
C ASP A 346 -31.78 13.24 3.79
N LYS A 347 -30.76 12.37 3.81
CA LYS A 347 -30.51 11.43 4.92
C LYS A 347 -29.54 11.99 5.96
N GLY A 348 -28.78 13.02 5.61
CA GLY A 348 -27.77 13.62 6.47
C GLY A 348 -26.51 12.76 6.69
N VAL A 349 -26.23 11.80 5.80
CA VAL A 349 -25.12 10.83 5.91
C VAL A 349 -24.25 10.84 4.66
N PHE A 350 -23.03 10.35 4.76
CA PHE A 350 -22.19 10.04 3.62
C PHE A 350 -22.50 8.64 3.09
N GLU A 351 -22.55 8.45 1.78
CA GLU A 351 -22.81 7.17 1.13
C GLU A 351 -21.95 6.97 -0.12
N LYS A 352 -21.60 5.71 -0.41
CA LYS A 352 -20.94 5.30 -1.66
C LYS A 352 -21.19 3.83 -1.92
N ALA A 353 -21.43 3.49 -3.19
CA ALA A 353 -21.44 2.12 -3.65
C ALA A 353 -20.07 1.78 -4.26
N VAL A 354 -19.48 0.66 -3.84
CA VAL A 354 -18.20 0.17 -4.36
C VAL A 354 -18.36 -1.30 -4.74
N MET A 355 -17.86 -1.69 -5.91
CA MET A 355 -17.90 -3.07 -6.36
C MET A 355 -16.76 -3.87 -5.71
N ILE A 356 -17.11 -4.86 -4.88
CA ILE A 356 -16.16 -5.66 -4.09
C ILE A 356 -16.48 -7.15 -4.23
N LYS A 357 -15.43 -7.98 -4.34
CA LYS A 357 -15.53 -9.44 -4.46
C LYS A 357 -15.93 -10.06 -3.12
N GLN A 358 -16.71 -11.15 -3.14
CA GLN A 358 -17.19 -11.82 -1.93
C GLN A 358 -16.06 -12.20 -0.97
N GLY A 359 -16.33 -12.05 0.33
CA GLY A 359 -15.49 -12.56 1.39
C GLY A 359 -15.54 -11.72 2.65
N PHE A 360 -14.46 -11.79 3.42
CA PHE A 360 -14.20 -10.87 4.53
C PHE A 360 -13.38 -9.70 4.01
N THR A 361 -13.75 -8.46 4.32
CA THR A 361 -12.99 -7.27 3.90
C THR A 361 -12.89 -6.26 5.03
N ASN A 362 -11.67 -5.93 5.45
CA ASN A 362 -11.44 -4.75 6.29
C ASN A 362 -11.44 -3.46 5.46
N PHE A 363 -11.93 -2.39 6.07
CA PHE A 363 -11.91 -1.05 5.51
C PHE A 363 -11.90 0.01 6.62
N GLU A 364 -11.49 1.21 6.28
CA GLU A 364 -11.53 2.39 7.14
C GLU A 364 -11.96 3.63 6.33
N TYR A 365 -12.27 4.72 7.01
CA TYR A 365 -12.59 6.00 6.38
C TYR A 365 -11.43 7.00 6.54
N LYS A 366 -10.69 7.26 5.46
CA LYS A 366 -9.62 8.27 5.43
C LYS A 366 -10.13 9.63 4.98
N ILE A 367 -9.61 10.68 5.60
CA ILE A 367 -9.87 12.06 5.19
C ILE A 367 -8.67 12.58 4.44
N ALA A 368 -8.88 13.15 3.27
CA ALA A 368 -7.82 13.81 2.53
C ALA A 368 -8.25 15.17 2.00
N ASP A 369 -7.29 16.08 1.88
CA ASP A 369 -7.51 17.34 1.17
C ASP A 369 -7.62 17.12 -0.35
N LYS A 370 -7.93 18.18 -1.09
CA LYS A 370 -8.06 18.12 -2.56
C LYS A 370 -6.76 17.76 -3.30
N LYS A 371 -5.61 17.78 -2.61
CA LYS A 371 -4.30 17.37 -3.17
C LYS A 371 -3.99 15.90 -2.85
N GLY A 372 -4.87 15.19 -2.14
CA GLY A 372 -4.67 13.82 -1.71
C GLY A 372 -3.80 13.69 -0.45
N VAL A 373 -3.57 14.78 0.29
CA VAL A 373 -2.84 14.71 1.56
C VAL A 373 -3.80 14.29 2.66
N VAL A 374 -3.52 13.13 3.27
CA VAL A 374 -4.34 12.56 4.34
C VAL A 374 -4.19 13.35 5.64
N ASP A 375 -5.31 13.61 6.31
CA ASP A 375 -5.35 14.19 7.65
C ASP A 375 -5.50 13.09 8.71
N TYR A 376 -4.36 12.62 9.20
CA TYR A 376 -4.32 11.59 10.23
C TYR A 376 -4.70 12.09 11.61
N GLU A 377 -4.47 13.38 11.92
CA GLU A 377 -4.77 13.94 13.25
C GLU A 377 -6.27 13.98 13.50
N ASN A 378 -7.03 14.45 12.50
CA ASN A 378 -8.47 14.60 12.59
C ASN A 378 -9.22 13.46 11.90
N ALA A 379 -8.68 12.24 11.95
CA ALA A 379 -9.29 11.07 11.32
C ALA A 379 -10.75 10.84 11.82
N VAL A 380 -11.65 10.44 10.92
CA VAL A 380 -13.08 10.18 11.27
C VAL A 380 -13.20 9.13 12.36
N ASP A 381 -12.36 8.11 12.26
CA ASP A 381 -12.35 6.96 13.17
C ASP A 381 -11.63 7.22 14.50
N GLY A 382 -10.91 8.34 14.60
CA GLY A 382 -10.14 8.71 15.79
C GLY A 382 -8.71 8.18 15.78
N ASN A 383 -8.05 8.44 16.90
CA ASN A 383 -6.69 8.02 17.17
C ASN A 383 -6.63 7.51 18.60
N PHE A 384 -6.40 6.22 18.80
CA PHE A 384 -6.35 5.60 20.12
C PHE A 384 -5.04 4.85 20.26
N TYR A 385 -4.19 5.26 21.19
CA TYR A 385 -2.88 4.63 21.36
C TYR A 385 -2.96 3.12 21.63
N GLN A 386 -4.11 2.60 22.08
CA GLN A 386 -4.35 1.18 22.34
C GLN A 386 -4.62 0.33 21.09
N THR A 387 -4.90 0.97 19.94
CA THR A 387 -5.24 0.26 18.70
C THR A 387 -4.14 -0.69 18.29
N GLU A 388 -4.53 -1.90 17.90
CA GLU A 388 -3.61 -2.88 17.33
C GLU A 388 -3.19 -2.43 15.93
N ASN A 389 -1.88 -2.28 15.72
CA ASN A 389 -1.26 -1.95 14.46
C ASN A 389 -0.01 -2.81 14.31
N GLU A 390 0.31 -3.13 13.07
CA GLU A 390 1.54 -3.80 12.67
C GLU A 390 2.50 -2.80 12.01
N TYR A 391 3.67 -2.60 12.62
CA TYR A 391 4.70 -1.71 12.09
C TYR A 391 5.81 -2.51 11.41
N ILE A 392 6.09 -2.17 10.15
CA ILE A 392 7.17 -2.79 9.37
C ILE A 392 8.31 -1.80 9.22
N ILE A 393 9.53 -2.26 9.47
CA ILE A 393 10.76 -1.49 9.33
C ILE A 393 11.62 -2.12 8.24
N LEU A 394 11.99 -1.36 7.23
CA LEU A 394 12.90 -1.80 6.17
C LEU A 394 14.20 -1.01 6.24
N VAL A 395 15.32 -1.72 6.15
CA VAL A 395 16.66 -1.15 6.25
C VAL A 395 17.31 -1.16 4.89
N TYR A 396 17.52 0.03 4.35
CA TYR A 396 18.23 0.25 3.11
C TYR A 396 19.69 0.54 3.39
N TYR A 397 20.56 0.00 2.55
CA TYR A 397 21.98 0.24 2.65
C TYR A 397 22.64 0.36 1.28
N LYS A 398 23.49 1.38 1.13
CA LYS A 398 24.31 1.58 -0.06
C LYS A 398 25.74 1.91 0.34
N GLN A 399 26.69 1.05 0.00
CA GLN A 399 28.11 1.38 0.11
C GLN A 399 28.54 2.31 -1.02
N SER A 400 29.65 3.01 -0.84
CA SER A 400 30.19 3.92 -1.87
C SER A 400 30.52 3.20 -3.20
N SER A 401 30.81 1.90 -3.16
CA SER A 401 31.06 1.06 -4.33
C SER A 401 29.79 0.47 -4.96
N ASP A 402 28.66 0.51 -4.26
CA ASP A 402 27.43 -0.11 -4.72
C ASP A 402 26.74 0.75 -5.79
N ARG A 403 26.15 0.08 -6.78
CA ARG A 403 25.38 0.74 -7.83
C ARG A 403 23.95 1.07 -7.41
N TYR A 404 23.45 0.46 -6.32
CA TYR A 404 22.07 0.63 -5.82
C TYR A 404 21.96 0.54 -4.31
N GLU A 405 20.79 0.89 -3.80
CA GLU A 405 20.42 0.71 -2.40
C GLU A 405 19.81 -0.68 -2.22
N ARG A 406 20.53 -1.56 -1.53
CA ARG A 406 20.04 -2.87 -1.10
C ARG A 406 19.04 -2.70 0.03
N VAL A 407 18.14 -3.66 0.20
CA VAL A 407 17.31 -3.77 1.42
C VAL A 407 17.86 -4.93 2.23
N ILE A 408 18.61 -4.61 3.27
CA ILE A 408 19.47 -5.55 4.00
C ILE A 408 18.82 -6.12 5.27
N GLY A 409 17.57 -5.77 5.54
CA GLY A 409 16.85 -6.30 6.68
C GLY A 409 15.42 -5.78 6.76
N LYS A 410 14.60 -6.57 7.45
CA LYS A 410 13.22 -6.26 7.81
C LYS A 410 13.03 -6.50 9.30
N GLY A 411 12.30 -5.60 9.95
CA GLY A 411 11.82 -5.76 11.32
C GLY A 411 10.32 -5.58 11.38
N ASN A 412 9.70 -6.17 12.40
CA ASN A 412 8.27 -6.02 12.67
C ASN A 412 8.05 -5.74 14.16
N ALA A 413 7.10 -4.88 14.48
CA ALA A 413 6.59 -4.68 15.84
C ALA A 413 5.08 -4.46 15.80
N ASN A 414 4.35 -5.21 16.62
CA ASN A 414 2.91 -5.06 16.78
C ASN A 414 2.61 -4.32 18.11
N SER A 415 1.61 -3.43 18.10
CA SER A 415 1.25 -2.59 19.25
C SER A 415 0.42 -3.29 20.34
N ILE A 416 0.03 -4.56 20.21
CA ILE A 416 -0.49 -5.38 21.33
C ILE A 416 0.46 -5.32 22.52
N ASN A 417 1.77 -5.29 22.26
CA ASN A 417 2.83 -5.30 23.26
C ASN A 417 3.39 -3.89 23.52
N ILE A 418 2.56 -2.85 23.58
CA ILE A 418 3.03 -1.49 23.91
C ILE A 418 3.74 -1.49 25.27
N VAL A 419 4.98 -1.02 25.27
CA VAL A 419 5.79 -0.83 26.48
C VAL A 419 5.77 0.65 26.87
N ASN A 420 5.59 0.94 28.16
CA ASN A 420 5.63 2.31 28.70
C ASN A 420 7.06 2.81 28.93
#